data_AF-A0A1Q7VN70-F1
#
_entry.id   AF-A0A1Q7VN70-F1
#
_cell.length_a   1.000
_cell.length_b   1.000
_cell.length_c   1.000
_cell.angle_alpha   90.00
_cell.angle_beta   90.00
_cell.angle_gamma   90.00
#
_symmetry.space_group_name_H-M   'P 1'
#
loop_
_entity.id
_entity.type
_entity.pdbx_description
1 polymer ?
#
loop_
_entity_poly.entity_id
_entity_poly.type
_entity_poly.pdbx_seq_one_letter_code
_entity_poly.pdbx_strand_id
1 'polypeptide(L)' 'MRPRLFESMISVREPREGAAPHLGLGLYVARLIAEFHGGAIEAQNALSGDGVIVNVRLPLAWK' A
#
# COMPACT_ATOMS: atom_id res chain seq x y z
N MET A 1 -0.74 -10.79 5.86
CA MET A 1 -0.85 -10.07 4.57
C MET A 1 -2.26 -9.51 4.42
N ARG A 2 -2.43 -8.23 4.04
CA ARG A 2 -3.74 -7.60 3.81
C ARG A 2 -3.91 -7.26 2.32
N PRO A 3 -4.25 -8.23 1.45
CA PRO A 3 -4.33 -8.03 -0.01
C PRO A 3 -5.31 -6.90 -0.38
N ARG A 4 -6.43 -6.78 0.36
CA ARG A 4 -7.42 -5.71 0.12
C ARG A 4 -6.91 -4.30 0.34
N LEU A 5 -5.80 -4.08 1.06
CA LEU A 5 -5.28 -2.73 1.31
C LEU A 5 -4.77 -2.05 0.02
N PHE A 6 -4.38 -2.85 -0.96
CA PHE A 6 -3.84 -2.38 -2.24
C PHE A 6 -4.86 -2.43 -3.39
N GLU A 7 -6.14 -2.66 -3.06
CA GLU A 7 -7.25 -2.53 -4.01
C GLU A 7 -7.64 -1.06 -4.16
N SER A 8 -8.18 -0.71 -5.32
CA SER A 8 -8.62 0.66 -5.60
C SER A 8 -9.78 1.05 -4.67
N MET A 9 -9.83 2.32 -4.26
CA MET A 9 -10.94 2.89 -3.48
C MET A 9 -11.12 2.32 -2.07
N ILE A 10 -10.10 1.64 -1.52
CA ILE A 10 -10.12 1.18 -0.13
C ILE A 10 -9.55 2.26 0.79
N SER A 11 -10.39 2.78 1.67
CA SER A 11 -9.99 3.60 2.82
C SER A 11 -10.46 2.94 4.11
N VAL A 12 -9.53 2.64 5.02
CA VAL A 12 -9.81 1.99 6.32
C VAL A 12 -9.87 3.02 7.45
N ARG A 13 -9.82 4.32 7.13
CA ARG A 13 -9.82 5.42 8.11
C ARG A 13 -11.22 5.96 8.26
N GLU A 14 -11.67 6.15 9.49
CA GLU A 14 -12.89 6.92 9.74
C GLU A 14 -12.73 8.34 9.17
N PRO A 15 -13.75 8.87 8.48
CA PRO A 15 -13.74 10.25 8.00
C PRO A 15 -13.45 11.17 9.18
N ARG A 16 -12.31 11.86 9.17
CA ARG A 16 -12.06 12.95 10.12
C ARG A 16 -12.70 14.20 9.55
N GLU A 17 -13.54 14.87 10.34
CA GLU A 17 -14.11 16.15 9.97
C GLU A 17 -13.00 17.13 9.55
N GLY A 18 -13.15 17.74 8.37
CA GLY A 18 -12.19 18.70 7.81
C GLY A 18 -10.98 18.11 7.05
N ALA A 19 -10.79 16.78 7.00
CA ALA A 19 -9.76 16.19 6.15
C ALA A 19 -10.28 15.95 4.73
N ALA A 20 -9.52 16.39 3.71
CA ALA A 20 -9.85 16.13 2.31
C ALA A 20 -10.03 14.61 2.09
N PRO A 21 -11.09 14.15 1.39
CA PRO A 21 -11.29 12.74 1.12
C PRO A 21 -10.09 12.16 0.35
N HIS A 22 -9.50 11.10 0.87
CA HIS A 22 -8.39 10.40 0.24
C HIS A 22 -8.99 9.11 -0.32
N LEU A 23 -9.04 9.01 -1.64
CA LEU A 23 -9.74 7.95 -2.38
C LEU A 23 -9.11 6.56 -2.24
N GLY A 24 -8.19 6.33 -1.30
CA GLY A 24 -7.48 5.04 -1.18
C GLY A 24 -6.56 4.71 -2.36
N LEU A 25 -6.28 5.67 -3.24
CA LEU A 25 -5.60 5.40 -4.52
C LEU A 25 -4.08 5.21 -4.37
N GLY A 26 -3.45 5.79 -3.34
CA GLY A 26 -1.99 5.81 -3.20
C GLY A 26 -1.37 4.41 -3.15
N LEU A 27 -1.92 3.51 -2.33
CA LEU A 27 -1.41 2.13 -2.23
C LEU A 27 -1.74 1.31 -3.47
N TYR A 28 -2.90 1.53 -4.09
CA TYR A 28 -3.23 0.92 -5.37
C TYR A 28 -2.19 1.28 -6.44
N VAL A 29 -1.82 2.56 -6.57
CA VAL A 29 -0.79 3.03 -7.52
C VAL A 29 0.58 2.44 -7.17
N ALA A 30 0.96 2.38 -5.89
CA ALA A 30 2.21 1.78 -5.46
C ALA A 30 2.31 0.30 -5.87
N ARG A 31 1.20 -0.46 -5.76
CA ARG A 31 1.13 -1.83 -6.25
C ARG A 31 1.29 -1.92 -7.75
N LEU A 32 0.59 -1.09 -8.52
CA LEU A 32 0.73 -1.06 -9.98
C LEU A 32 2.18 -0.78 -10.41
N ILE A 33 2.86 0.16 -9.74
CA ILE A 33 4.27 0.47 -10.01
C ILE A 33 5.16 -0.72 -9.69
N ALA A 34 5.00 -1.36 -8.53
CA ALA A 34 5.81 -2.52 -8.14
C ALA A 34 5.60 -3.69 -9.11
N GLU A 35 4.35 -4.03 -9.44
CA GLU A 35 3.99 -5.10 -10.37
C GLU A 35 4.48 -4.79 -11.79
N PHE A 36 4.41 -3.53 -12.23
CA PHE A 36 4.96 -3.11 -13.52
C PHE A 36 6.46 -3.38 -13.61
N HIS A 37 7.22 -3.27 -12.51
CA HIS A 37 8.64 -3.59 -12.47
C HIS A 37 8.92 -5.07 -12.13
N GLY A 38 7.92 -5.95 -12.30
CA GLY A 38 8.04 -7.40 -12.02
C GLY A 38 8.21 -7.73 -10.54
N GLY A 39 7.93 -6.77 -9.65
CA GLY A 39 8.05 -6.91 -8.22
C GLY A 39 6.73 -7.14 -7.51
N ALA A 40 6.78 -7.03 -6.19
CA ALA A 40 5.62 -7.13 -5.31
C ALA A 40 5.72 -6.12 -4.15
N ILE A 41 4.56 -5.73 -3.61
CA ILE A 41 4.45 -4.86 -2.44
C ILE A 41 3.57 -5.52 -1.36
N GLU A 42 3.96 -5.39 -0.10
CA GLU A 42 3.26 -5.95 1.04
C GLU A 42 3.25 -4.97 2.21
N ALA A 43 2.20 -5.02 3.03
CA ALA A 43 2.08 -4.26 4.27
C ALA A 43 1.81 -5.18 5.45
N GLN A 44 2.48 -4.93 6.56
CA GLN A 44 2.32 -5.64 7.83
C GLN A 44 2.45 -4.67 9.00
N ASN A 45 1.85 -5.00 10.15
CA ASN A 45 2.06 -4.24 11.37
C ASN A 45 3.51 -4.43 11.84
N ALA A 46 4.13 -3.37 12.37
CA ALA A 46 5.42 -3.47 13.03
C ALA A 46 5.29 -4.38 14.26
N LEU A 47 6.34 -5.14 14.58
CA LEU A 47 6.36 -6.03 15.74
C LEU A 47 6.18 -5.29 17.07
N SER A 48 6.59 -4.01 17.13
CA SER A 48 6.37 -3.13 18.27
C SER A 48 4.91 -2.71 18.45
N GLY A 49 4.03 -2.95 17.48
CA GLY A 49 2.61 -2.59 17.54
C GLY A 49 2.29 -1.16 17.08
N ASP A 50 3.29 -0.28 17.02
CA ASP A 50 3.07 1.17 16.87
C ASP A 50 3.23 1.69 15.44
N GLY A 51 3.15 0.82 14.43
CA GLY A 51 3.38 1.24 13.06
C GLY A 51 3.09 0.18 12.00
N VAL A 52 3.36 0.58 10.76
CA VAL A 52 3.20 -0.25 9.57
C VAL A 52 4.54 -0.32 8.85
N ILE A 53 4.94 -1.55 8.50
CA ILE A 53 6.07 -1.81 7.61
C ILE A 53 5.52 -2.09 6.22
N VAL A 54 5.98 -1.34 5.23
CA VAL A 54 5.70 -1.57 3.81
C VAL A 54 6.96 -2.11 3.15
N ASN A 55 6.89 -3.33 2.64
CA ASN A 55 8.00 -4.00 1.96
C ASN A 55 7.75 -4.04 0.46
N VAL A 56 8.73 -3.58 -0.32
CA VAL A 56 8.72 -3.69 -1.78
C VAL A 56 9.88 -4.60 -2.20
N ARG A 57 9.58 -5.63 -2.98
CA ARG A 57 10.57 -6.54 -3.56
C ARG A 57 10.63 -6.31 -5.06
N LEU A 58 11.82 -6.03 -5.58
CA LEU A 58 12.06 -5.79 -7.00
C LEU A 58 13.16 -6.72 -7.52
N PRO A 59 13.14 -7.10 -8.80
CA PRO A 59 14.28 -7.69 -9.48
C PRO A 59 15.49 -6.73 -9.44
N LEU A 60 16.71 -7.28 -9.40
CA LEU A 60 17.94 -6.48 -9.47
C LEU A 60 18.14 -5.79 -10.84
N ALA A 61 17.47 -6.30 -11.89
CA ALA A 61 17.42 -5.69 -13.21
C ALA A 61 16.01 -5.87 -13.81
N TRP A 62 15.49 -4.82 -14.43
CA TRP A 62 14.18 -4.78 -15.09
C TRP A 62 14.35 -4.45 -16.58
N LYS A 63 13.49 -5.01 -17.43
CA LYS A 63 13.57 -4.97 -18.90
C LYS A 63 13.17 -3.60 -19.46
#